data_AF-A0AAV8VZ20-F1
#
_entry.id   AF-A0AAV8VZ20-F1
#
_cell.length_a   1.000
_cell.length_b   1.000
_cell.length_c   1.000
_cell.angle_alpha   90.00
_cell.angle_beta   90.00
_cell.angle_gamma   90.00
#
_symmetry.space_group_name_H-M   'P 1'
#
loop_
_entity.id
_entity.type
_entity.pdbx_description
1 polymer ?
#
loop_
_entity_poly.entity_id
_entity_poly.type
_entity_poly.pdbx_seq_one_letter_code
_entity_poly.pdbx_strand_id
1 'polypeptide(L)'
;MSETEQARVELLHLLFPDGYPSEWNYDGDIQNYLTKLGTYKLEELAKEPDRLKEEASSIREQIQELAVTNYKTFIETADCSRELFKQFNVIESKLDHLIEDIPLFEEECKKFAEESSSINHLRKLTSLTLTKSVQLLEILELPQLMNSFINDGLYEDALELAAYVRKLYNKHPDIPIFKSIVDDVDKAWLLMLHQLLTQLRQDLSLPKCLQIVGHLRRMQVFTEPELRLKFLQTRDCWLQKCLKAIPRDDVGHHLTKTIEVTRVNLFNIVTQYRAIFNDDEHGPLASLKMQNVNQNVIFFSWIKDKISEFLASLEEDIKNVSSIETILDQCMYFGLSFSKVGCDFRLLMVPIFTARVAENFTCAVSEALKNFNTNIERFTLINKNHPSIPWKTKSEDPLQPPDSLLEFYPLAEYLNNVLTALNKLRLCAPIAIVDEVVNTLQNSLLFISKSLLVLYNQEQQAFTANSKDAFTRLCMSFSDDLVPYLQKCVHVIFPPSQIAGKLGVSVQCLQQEGISFLNKNAIVDPIRHLLPARIEPNISEAYLESAGARNDNIEGVDQIEDEQAEVGKS
;
A
#
# COMPACT_ATOMS: atom_id res chain seq x y z
N MET A 1 -90.18 -73.04 80.86
CA MET A 1 -90.31 -74.50 80.68
C MET A 1 -91.72 -74.89 81.09
N SER A 2 -92.53 -75.22 80.09
CA SER A 2 -93.94 -75.59 80.28
C SER A 2 -94.03 -77.02 80.85
N GLU A 3 -95.06 -77.36 81.64
CA GLU A 3 -95.28 -78.72 82.17
C GLU A 3 -95.22 -79.82 81.08
N THR A 4 -95.54 -79.45 79.84
CA THR A 4 -95.43 -80.32 78.65
C THR A 4 -94.01 -80.66 78.20
N GLU A 5 -93.01 -79.81 78.45
CA GLU A 5 -91.61 -80.13 78.12
C GLU A 5 -91.01 -81.13 79.11
N GLN A 6 -91.36 -81.04 80.39
CA GLN A 6 -90.89 -81.98 81.42
C GLN A 6 -91.44 -83.40 81.21
N ALA A 7 -92.74 -83.52 80.88
CA ALA A 7 -93.33 -84.83 80.56
C ALA A 7 -92.72 -85.49 79.31
N ARG A 8 -92.26 -84.71 78.32
CA ARG A 8 -91.60 -85.21 77.09
C ARG A 8 -90.19 -85.73 77.34
N VAL A 9 -89.42 -85.03 78.18
CA VAL A 9 -88.08 -85.46 78.58
C VAL A 9 -88.17 -86.75 79.41
N GLU A 10 -89.18 -86.89 80.28
CA GLU A 10 -89.46 -88.14 80.99
C GLU A 10 -89.85 -89.28 80.05
N LEU A 11 -90.66 -89.03 79.01
CA LEU A 11 -91.02 -90.04 78.00
C LEU A 11 -89.81 -90.52 77.18
N LEU A 12 -88.91 -89.60 76.79
CA LEU A 12 -87.65 -89.92 76.10
C LEU A 12 -86.70 -90.73 77.00
N HIS A 13 -86.64 -90.42 78.30
CA HIS A 13 -85.89 -91.21 79.28
C HIS A 13 -86.52 -92.59 79.55
N LEU A 14 -87.85 -92.73 79.42
CA LEU A 14 -88.57 -94.00 79.58
C LEU A 14 -88.41 -94.91 78.35
N LEU A 15 -88.45 -94.34 77.14
CA LEU A 15 -88.31 -95.07 75.87
C LEU A 15 -86.86 -95.46 75.56
N PHE A 16 -85.87 -94.68 76.03
CA PHE A 16 -84.44 -94.96 75.84
C PHE A 16 -83.69 -94.92 77.20
N PRO A 17 -83.73 -96.02 77.98
CA PRO A 17 -83.10 -96.09 79.30
C PRO A 17 -81.57 -95.92 79.27
N ASP A 18 -80.93 -96.21 78.14
CA ASP A 18 -79.47 -96.13 77.95
C ASP A 18 -78.97 -94.76 77.44
N GLY A 19 -79.86 -93.76 77.36
CA GLY A 19 -79.56 -92.39 76.91
C GLY A 19 -79.75 -92.15 75.42
N TYR A 20 -79.93 -90.88 75.02
CA TYR A 20 -80.17 -90.44 73.63
C TYR A 20 -79.27 -89.24 73.26
N PRO A 21 -78.94 -89.02 71.96
CA PRO A 21 -78.08 -87.90 71.53
C PRO A 21 -78.70 -86.52 71.81
N SER A 22 -77.91 -85.59 72.36
CA SER A 22 -78.38 -84.26 72.80
C SER A 22 -78.93 -83.40 71.66
N GLU A 23 -78.51 -83.67 70.42
CA GLU A 23 -78.91 -82.96 69.20
C GLU A 23 -80.39 -83.18 68.87
N TRP A 24 -80.99 -84.29 69.31
CA TRP A 24 -82.41 -84.59 69.09
C TRP A 24 -83.35 -83.69 69.88
N ASN A 25 -82.83 -83.00 70.90
CA ASN A 25 -83.59 -81.98 71.62
C ASN A 25 -83.75 -80.68 70.82
N TYR A 26 -83.01 -80.47 69.73
CA TYR A 26 -83.07 -79.24 68.92
C TYR A 26 -83.57 -79.47 67.50
N ASP A 27 -83.73 -80.72 67.07
CA ASP A 27 -84.23 -81.04 65.74
C ASP A 27 -85.77 -81.01 65.69
N GLY A 28 -86.32 -80.00 65.03
CA GLY A 28 -87.75 -79.68 65.02
C GLY A 28 -88.62 -80.78 64.41
N ASP A 29 -88.08 -81.59 63.51
CA ASP A 29 -88.82 -82.67 62.86
C ASP A 29 -88.99 -83.87 63.80
N ILE A 30 -87.98 -84.16 64.62
CA ILE A 30 -88.03 -85.22 65.65
C ILE A 30 -89.03 -84.84 66.77
N GLN A 31 -89.04 -83.57 67.18
CA GLN A 31 -89.98 -83.07 68.19
C GLN A 31 -91.44 -83.14 67.74
N ASN A 32 -91.71 -82.82 66.46
CA ASN A 32 -93.04 -82.93 65.88
C ASN A 32 -93.51 -84.38 65.78
N TYR A 33 -92.60 -85.31 65.49
CA TYR A 33 -92.90 -86.73 65.41
C TYR A 33 -93.19 -87.35 66.79
N LEU A 34 -92.42 -87.00 67.82
CA LEU A 34 -92.68 -87.42 69.21
C LEU A 34 -94.03 -86.92 69.75
N THR A 35 -94.41 -85.70 69.37
CA THR A 35 -95.71 -85.12 69.74
C THR A 35 -96.87 -85.86 69.06
N LYS A 36 -96.69 -86.33 67.81
CA LYS A 36 -97.64 -87.20 67.12
C LYS A 36 -97.73 -88.59 67.76
N LEU A 37 -96.59 -89.17 68.19
CA LEU A 37 -96.57 -90.46 68.87
C LEU A 37 -97.40 -90.45 70.17
N GLY A 38 -97.36 -89.36 70.93
CA GLY A 38 -98.15 -89.19 72.14
C GLY A 38 -99.67 -89.07 71.93
N THR A 39 -100.14 -88.94 70.68
CA THR A 39 -101.58 -88.87 70.33
C THR A 39 -102.17 -90.19 69.81
N TYR A 40 -101.35 -91.22 69.62
CA TYR A 40 -101.81 -92.53 69.13
C TYR A 40 -102.41 -93.41 70.23
N LYS A 41 -103.42 -94.22 69.87
CA LYS A 41 -104.01 -95.23 70.77
C LYS A 41 -103.12 -96.48 70.79
N LEU A 42 -103.17 -97.28 71.87
CA LEU A 42 -102.23 -98.39 72.14
C LEU A 42 -102.11 -99.41 70.99
N GLU A 43 -103.18 -99.67 70.25
CA GLU A 43 -103.18 -100.59 69.09
C GLU A 43 -102.47 -100.02 67.85
N GLU A 44 -102.45 -98.69 67.68
CA GLU A 44 -101.75 -98.01 66.57
C GLU A 44 -100.26 -97.87 66.88
N LEU A 45 -99.90 -97.60 68.14
CA LEU A 45 -98.50 -97.53 68.57
C LEU A 45 -97.76 -98.87 68.40
N ALA A 46 -98.46 -99.99 68.56
CA ALA A 46 -97.89 -101.33 68.41
C ALA A 46 -97.57 -101.69 66.94
N LYS A 47 -98.24 -101.09 65.96
CA LYS A 47 -98.01 -101.32 64.51
C LYS A 47 -97.06 -100.33 63.86
N GLU A 48 -96.77 -99.22 64.52
CA GLU A 48 -95.90 -98.16 64.00
C GLU A 48 -94.44 -98.60 63.73
N PRO A 49 -93.81 -99.50 64.53
CA PRO A 49 -92.45 -99.98 64.23
C PRO A 49 -92.38 -100.77 62.92
N ASP A 50 -93.43 -101.55 62.61
CA ASP A 50 -93.51 -102.32 61.38
C ASP A 50 -93.75 -101.42 60.17
N ARG A 51 -94.59 -100.38 60.32
CA ARG A 51 -94.79 -99.35 59.28
C ARG A 51 -93.50 -98.58 58.99
N LEU A 52 -92.77 -98.16 60.02
CA LEU A 52 -91.49 -97.46 59.87
C LEU A 52 -90.44 -98.36 59.21
N LYS A 53 -90.43 -99.67 59.50
CA LYS A 53 -89.54 -100.61 58.80
C LYS A 53 -89.89 -100.74 57.33
N GLU A 54 -91.18 -100.84 56.98
CA GLU A 54 -91.61 -100.86 55.58
C GLU A 54 -91.26 -99.56 54.86
N GLU A 55 -91.51 -98.40 55.48
CA GLU A 55 -91.19 -97.09 54.92
C GLU A 55 -89.68 -96.87 54.75
N ALA A 56 -88.86 -97.24 55.75
CA ALA A 56 -87.40 -97.18 55.64
C ALA A 56 -86.88 -98.14 54.56
N SER A 57 -87.50 -99.31 54.40
CA SER A 57 -87.14 -100.25 53.32
C SER A 57 -87.49 -99.69 51.94
N SER A 58 -88.64 -99.02 51.81
CA SER A 58 -89.07 -98.37 50.58
C SER A 58 -88.20 -97.17 50.23
N ILE A 59 -87.85 -96.31 51.19
CA ILE A 59 -86.94 -95.18 50.97
C ILE A 59 -85.54 -95.69 50.59
N ARG A 60 -85.06 -96.76 51.23
CA ARG A 60 -83.78 -97.36 50.86
C ARG A 60 -83.81 -97.93 49.46
N GLU A 61 -84.88 -98.61 49.05
CA GLU A 61 -85.08 -99.04 47.66
C GLU A 61 -85.16 -97.86 46.70
N GLN A 62 -85.85 -96.76 47.04
CA GLN A 62 -85.91 -95.55 46.22
C GLN A 62 -84.54 -94.84 46.11
N ILE A 63 -83.74 -94.82 47.17
CA ILE A 63 -82.38 -94.26 47.13
C ILE A 63 -81.47 -95.18 46.32
N GLN A 64 -81.60 -96.50 46.45
CA GLN A 64 -80.82 -97.45 45.67
C GLN A 64 -81.20 -97.38 44.19
N GLU A 65 -82.49 -97.27 43.88
CA GLU A 65 -83.01 -97.05 42.54
C GLU A 65 -82.51 -95.70 42.02
N LEU A 66 -82.66 -94.58 42.74
CA LEU A 66 -82.17 -93.27 42.31
C LEU A 66 -80.65 -93.23 42.10
N ALA A 67 -79.88 -93.88 42.98
CA ALA A 67 -78.44 -94.01 42.86
C ALA A 67 -78.06 -94.88 41.67
N VAL A 68 -78.80 -95.95 41.36
CA VAL A 68 -78.53 -96.84 40.21
C VAL A 68 -79.06 -96.26 38.88
N THR A 69 -80.18 -95.55 38.88
CA THR A 69 -80.73 -94.89 37.69
C THR A 69 -79.86 -93.71 37.28
N ASN A 70 -79.30 -92.97 38.27
CA ASN A 70 -78.54 -91.75 38.03
C ASN A 70 -77.05 -91.84 38.42
N TYR A 71 -76.47 -93.03 38.62
CA TYR A 71 -75.05 -93.18 39.00
C TYR A 71 -74.12 -92.52 37.98
N LYS A 72 -74.50 -92.56 36.70
CA LYS A 72 -73.74 -91.95 35.60
C LYS A 72 -73.67 -90.44 35.77
N THR A 73 -74.77 -89.79 36.15
CA THR A 73 -74.83 -88.34 36.39
C THR A 73 -74.00 -87.94 37.60
N PHE A 74 -73.98 -88.77 38.65
CA PHE A 74 -73.12 -88.52 39.82
C PHE A 74 -71.63 -88.68 39.50
N ILE A 75 -71.25 -89.72 38.76
CA ILE A 75 -69.85 -89.90 38.31
C ILE A 75 -69.44 -88.75 37.38
N GLU A 76 -70.27 -88.40 36.40
CA GLU A 76 -70.02 -87.28 35.49
C GLU A 76 -69.89 -85.95 36.25
N THR A 77 -70.70 -85.72 37.29
CA THR A 77 -70.62 -84.51 38.11
C THR A 77 -69.34 -84.48 38.97
N ALA A 78 -68.96 -85.62 39.56
CA ALA A 78 -67.72 -85.74 40.34
C ALA A 78 -66.47 -85.62 39.45
N ASP A 79 -66.50 -86.20 38.25
CA ASP A 79 -65.43 -86.09 37.26
C ASP A 79 -65.33 -84.67 36.69
N CYS A 80 -66.46 -84.02 36.39
CA CYS A 80 -66.49 -82.59 36.03
C CYS A 80 -65.94 -81.73 37.16
N SER A 81 -66.31 -81.97 38.41
CA SER A 81 -65.78 -81.21 39.56
C SER A 81 -64.28 -81.40 39.72
N ARG A 82 -63.77 -82.62 39.51
CA ARG A 82 -62.35 -82.93 39.60
C ARG A 82 -61.56 -82.30 38.43
N GLU A 83 -62.13 -82.30 37.24
CA GLU A 83 -61.54 -81.63 36.08
C GLU A 83 -61.55 -80.11 36.26
N LEU A 84 -62.65 -79.52 36.74
CA LEU A 84 -62.71 -78.10 37.09
C LEU A 84 -61.62 -77.72 38.09
N PHE A 85 -61.43 -78.52 39.14
CA PHE A 85 -60.38 -78.24 40.13
C PHE A 85 -58.96 -78.29 39.51
N LYS A 86 -58.70 -79.25 38.61
CA LYS A 86 -57.43 -79.29 37.86
C LYS A 86 -57.28 -78.06 36.97
N GLN A 87 -58.32 -77.66 36.24
CA GLN A 87 -58.30 -76.47 35.39
C GLN A 87 -58.06 -75.20 36.22
N PHE A 88 -58.66 -75.07 37.41
CA PHE A 88 -58.41 -73.96 38.31
C PHE A 88 -56.95 -73.89 38.77
N ASN A 89 -56.34 -75.02 39.13
CA ASN A 89 -54.91 -75.04 39.49
C ASN A 89 -54.00 -74.66 38.31
N VAL A 90 -54.38 -75.05 37.08
CA VAL A 90 -53.67 -74.63 35.87
C VAL A 90 -53.84 -73.12 35.62
N ILE A 91 -55.03 -72.57 35.88
CA ILE A 91 -55.29 -71.13 35.76
C ILE A 91 -54.48 -70.36 36.80
N GLU A 92 -54.43 -70.84 38.04
CA GLU A 92 -53.64 -70.25 39.12
C GLU A 92 -52.15 -70.19 38.75
N SER A 93 -51.57 -71.31 38.30
CA SER A 93 -50.18 -71.34 37.82
C SER A 93 -49.93 -70.39 36.64
N LYS A 94 -50.85 -70.29 35.68
CA LYS A 94 -50.71 -69.34 34.56
C LYS A 94 -50.83 -67.88 35.02
N LEU A 95 -51.66 -67.62 36.03
CA LEU A 95 -51.83 -66.29 36.60
C LEU A 95 -50.57 -65.87 37.37
N ASP A 96 -49.96 -66.79 38.12
CA ASP A 96 -48.70 -66.56 38.82
C ASP A 96 -47.58 -66.21 37.83
N HIS A 97 -47.44 -66.98 36.74
CA HIS A 97 -46.49 -66.65 35.68
C HIS A 97 -46.77 -65.28 35.04
N LEU A 98 -48.04 -64.93 34.83
CA LEU A 98 -48.39 -63.61 34.28
C LEU A 98 -48.04 -62.47 35.25
N ILE A 99 -48.21 -62.68 36.55
CA ILE A 99 -47.84 -61.71 37.59
C ILE A 99 -46.31 -61.53 37.65
N GLU A 100 -45.53 -62.59 37.42
CA GLU A 100 -44.07 -62.52 37.35
C GLU A 100 -43.56 -61.87 36.06
N ASP A 101 -44.18 -62.16 34.91
CA ASP A 101 -43.72 -61.72 33.59
C ASP A 101 -44.11 -60.26 33.26
N ILE A 102 -45.25 -59.76 33.75
CA ILE A 102 -45.71 -58.39 33.47
C ILE A 102 -44.70 -57.31 33.92
N PRO A 103 -44.15 -57.36 35.14
CA PRO A 103 -43.13 -56.39 35.59
C PRO A 103 -41.87 -56.41 34.73
N LEU A 104 -41.41 -57.61 34.32
CA LEU A 104 -40.25 -57.76 33.43
C LEU A 104 -40.54 -57.15 32.06
N PHE A 105 -41.74 -57.37 31.52
CA PHE A 105 -42.18 -56.76 30.26
C PHE A 105 -42.29 -55.23 30.37
N GLU A 106 -42.79 -54.70 31.49
CA GLU A 106 -42.86 -53.25 31.73
C GLU A 106 -41.45 -52.63 31.79
N GLU A 107 -40.50 -53.28 32.45
CA GLU A 107 -39.11 -52.83 32.53
C GLU A 107 -38.44 -52.79 31.14
N GLU A 108 -38.60 -53.85 30.34
CA GLU A 108 -38.09 -53.90 28.97
C GLU A 108 -38.79 -52.89 28.06
N CYS A 109 -40.10 -52.63 28.26
CA CYS A 109 -40.81 -51.55 27.55
C CYS A 109 -40.26 -50.16 27.92
N LYS A 110 -39.89 -49.92 29.18
CA LYS A 110 -39.27 -48.65 29.60
C LYS A 110 -37.88 -48.49 28.98
N LYS A 111 -37.05 -49.53 29.02
CA LYS A 111 -35.74 -49.53 28.34
C LYS A 111 -35.88 -49.28 26.85
N PHE A 112 -36.82 -49.98 26.20
CA PHE A 112 -37.11 -49.76 24.79
C PHE A 112 -37.59 -48.32 24.49
N ALA A 113 -38.43 -47.74 25.35
CA ALA A 113 -38.89 -46.37 25.17
C ALA A 113 -37.74 -45.35 25.30
N GLU A 114 -36.83 -45.53 26.26
CA GLU A 114 -35.64 -44.70 26.44
C GLU A 114 -34.68 -44.81 25.24
N GLU A 115 -34.34 -46.03 24.83
CA GLU A 115 -33.48 -46.28 23.68
C GLU A 115 -34.12 -45.75 22.38
N SER A 116 -35.40 -46.04 22.16
CA SER A 116 -36.15 -45.57 20.99
C SER A 116 -36.23 -44.05 20.94
N SER A 117 -36.42 -43.37 22.08
CA SER A 117 -36.39 -41.90 22.15
C SER A 117 -35.07 -41.31 21.65
N SER A 118 -33.94 -41.89 22.10
CA SER A 118 -32.60 -41.46 21.66
C SER A 118 -32.38 -41.68 20.15
N ILE A 119 -32.81 -42.83 19.63
CA ILE A 119 -32.73 -43.18 18.21
C ILE A 119 -33.63 -42.26 17.38
N ASN A 120 -34.83 -41.96 17.87
CA ASN A 120 -35.79 -41.10 17.18
C ASN A 120 -35.30 -39.66 17.14
N HIS A 121 -34.68 -39.18 18.22
CA HIS A 121 -33.99 -37.89 18.25
C HIS A 121 -32.84 -37.85 17.24
N LEU A 122 -31.99 -38.89 17.20
CA LEU A 122 -30.89 -38.99 16.24
C LEU A 122 -31.41 -39.03 14.79
N ARG A 123 -32.45 -39.82 14.50
CA ARG A 123 -33.10 -39.86 13.17
C ARG A 123 -33.67 -38.50 12.78
N LYS A 124 -34.31 -37.80 13.73
CA LYS A 124 -34.84 -36.45 13.49
C LYS A 124 -33.71 -35.48 13.15
N LEU A 125 -32.60 -35.50 13.90
CA LEU A 125 -31.41 -34.70 13.60
C LEU A 125 -30.83 -35.05 12.22
N THR A 126 -30.64 -36.33 11.91
CA THR A 126 -30.12 -36.78 10.62
C THR A 126 -31.04 -36.36 9.46
N SER A 127 -32.36 -36.47 9.64
CA SER A 127 -33.33 -36.01 8.64
C SER A 127 -33.29 -34.49 8.45
N LEU A 128 -33.16 -33.72 9.53
CA LEU A 128 -32.98 -32.26 9.48
C LEU A 128 -31.68 -31.89 8.75
N THR A 129 -30.56 -32.52 9.10
CA THR A 129 -29.26 -32.31 8.45
C THR A 129 -29.32 -32.67 6.97
N LEU A 130 -29.99 -33.77 6.59
CA LEU A 130 -30.15 -34.15 5.19
C LEU A 130 -30.98 -33.13 4.42
N THR A 131 -32.08 -32.66 5.00
CA THR A 131 -32.98 -31.66 4.39
C THR A 131 -32.28 -30.32 4.21
N LYS A 132 -31.37 -29.97 5.14
CA LYS A 132 -30.61 -28.71 5.14
C LYS A 132 -29.20 -28.85 4.57
N SER A 133 -28.84 -30.02 4.03
CA SER A 133 -27.48 -30.33 3.57
C SER A 133 -26.97 -29.37 2.50
N VAL A 134 -27.83 -28.97 1.55
CA VAL A 134 -27.48 -28.01 0.50
C VAL A 134 -27.15 -26.63 1.08
N GLN A 135 -27.97 -26.13 2.01
CA GLN A 135 -27.74 -24.83 2.66
C GLN A 135 -26.48 -24.85 3.54
N LEU A 136 -26.16 -25.99 4.15
CA LEU A 136 -24.91 -26.17 4.89
C LEU A 136 -23.70 -26.20 3.95
N LEU A 137 -23.83 -26.84 2.78
CA LEU A 137 -22.78 -26.88 1.77
C LEU A 137 -22.47 -25.49 1.23
N GLU A 138 -23.50 -24.69 0.92
CA GLU A 138 -23.32 -23.28 0.48
C GLU A 138 -22.49 -22.47 1.48
N ILE A 139 -22.69 -22.67 2.79
CA ILE A 139 -21.90 -21.99 3.83
C ILE A 139 -20.46 -22.49 3.86
N LEU A 140 -20.24 -23.79 3.65
CA LEU A 140 -18.91 -24.39 3.59
C LEU A 140 -18.13 -23.99 2.32
N GLU A 141 -18.85 -23.63 1.25
CA GLU A 141 -18.26 -23.20 -0.02
C GLU A 141 -17.92 -21.69 -0.05
N LEU A 142 -18.31 -20.90 0.96
CA LEU A 142 -18.02 -19.45 1.00
C LEU A 142 -16.53 -19.11 0.83
N PRO A 143 -15.55 -19.83 1.45
CA PRO A 143 -14.14 -19.57 1.19
C PRO A 143 -13.71 -19.86 -0.26
N GLN A 144 -14.32 -20.85 -0.91
CA GLN A 144 -14.04 -21.15 -2.32
C GLN A 144 -14.61 -20.04 -3.22
N LEU A 145 -15.83 -19.58 -2.92
CA LEU A 145 -16.46 -18.47 -3.62
C LEU A 145 -15.64 -17.18 -3.46
N MET A 146 -15.10 -16.91 -2.26
CA MET A 146 -14.20 -15.79 -2.00
C MET A 146 -12.98 -15.83 -2.92
N ASN A 147 -12.34 -17.00 -3.07
CA ASN A 147 -11.21 -17.17 -3.97
C ASN A 147 -11.60 -16.96 -5.43
N SER A 148 -12.79 -17.41 -5.86
CA SER A 148 -13.29 -17.14 -7.22
C SER A 148 -13.45 -15.64 -7.46
N PHE A 149 -14.13 -14.91 -6.58
CA PHE A 149 -14.31 -13.46 -6.71
C PHE A 149 -12.97 -12.71 -6.81
N ILE A 150 -11.98 -13.11 -6.02
CA ILE A 150 -10.64 -12.51 -6.06
C ILE A 150 -9.95 -12.79 -7.40
N ASN A 151 -10.01 -14.05 -7.89
CA ASN A 151 -9.40 -14.43 -9.16
C ASN A 151 -10.07 -13.76 -10.36
N ASP A 152 -11.38 -13.57 -10.30
CA ASP A 152 -12.17 -12.91 -11.35
C ASP A 152 -12.07 -11.37 -11.28
N GLY A 153 -11.44 -10.81 -10.24
CA GLY A 153 -11.27 -9.37 -10.03
C GLY A 153 -12.53 -8.65 -9.53
N LEU A 154 -13.53 -9.40 -9.06
CA LEU A 154 -14.79 -8.92 -8.48
C LEU A 154 -14.58 -8.54 -6.99
N TYR A 155 -13.78 -7.50 -6.77
CA TYR A 155 -13.37 -7.11 -5.41
C TYR A 155 -14.52 -6.55 -4.57
N GLU A 156 -15.57 -6.01 -5.17
CA GLU A 156 -16.75 -5.55 -4.43
C GLU A 156 -17.49 -6.71 -3.76
N ASP A 157 -17.80 -7.75 -4.53
CA ASP A 157 -18.49 -8.93 -4.04
C ASP A 157 -17.66 -9.66 -2.98
N ALA A 158 -16.33 -9.69 -3.15
CA ALA A 158 -15.40 -10.22 -2.14
C ALA A 158 -15.44 -9.43 -0.82
N LEU A 159 -15.52 -8.10 -0.87
CA LEU A 159 -15.65 -7.25 0.32
C LEU A 159 -16.96 -7.51 1.07
N GLU A 160 -18.07 -7.65 0.34
CA GLU A 160 -19.39 -7.95 0.92
C GLU A 160 -19.43 -9.36 1.53
N LEU A 161 -18.86 -10.35 0.85
CA LEU A 161 -18.77 -11.72 1.33
C LEU A 161 -17.98 -11.81 2.64
N ALA A 162 -16.84 -11.13 2.73
CA ALA A 162 -16.04 -11.08 3.95
C ALA A 162 -16.82 -10.44 5.11
N ALA A 163 -17.55 -9.35 4.85
CA ALA A 163 -18.41 -8.72 5.86
C ALA A 163 -19.53 -9.67 6.32
N TYR A 164 -20.13 -10.42 5.40
CA TYR A 164 -21.14 -11.43 5.71
C TYR A 164 -20.59 -12.56 6.60
N VAL A 165 -19.45 -13.14 6.23
CA VAL A 165 -18.81 -14.24 6.99
C VAL A 165 -18.41 -13.78 8.39
N ARG A 166 -17.83 -12.58 8.54
CA ARG A 166 -17.51 -12.00 9.85
C ARG A 166 -18.75 -11.76 10.70
N LYS A 167 -19.85 -11.27 10.09
CA LYS A 167 -21.14 -11.09 10.77
C LYS A 167 -21.75 -12.42 11.20
N LEU A 168 -21.59 -13.48 10.40
CA LEU A 168 -22.08 -14.83 10.73
C LEU A 168 -21.37 -15.40 11.96
N TYR A 169 -20.04 -15.31 12.00
CA TYR A 169 -19.23 -15.74 13.15
C TYR A 169 -19.57 -14.94 14.42
N ASN A 170 -19.69 -13.62 14.32
CA ASN A 170 -20.04 -12.77 15.47
C ASN A 170 -21.42 -13.10 16.06
N LYS A 171 -22.36 -13.57 15.24
CA LYS A 171 -23.69 -14.00 15.71
C LYS A 171 -23.67 -15.37 16.39
N HIS A 172 -22.76 -16.26 15.97
CA HIS A 172 -22.68 -17.62 16.48
C HIS A 172 -21.22 -18.03 16.76
N PRO A 173 -20.59 -17.48 17.82
CA PRO A 173 -19.18 -17.75 18.14
C PRO A 173 -18.96 -19.19 18.63
N ASP A 174 -20.01 -19.85 19.12
CA ASP A 174 -19.95 -21.17 19.75
C ASP A 174 -19.67 -22.31 18.74
N ILE A 175 -19.80 -22.03 17.44
CA ILE A 175 -19.68 -23.03 16.37
C ILE A 175 -18.25 -23.00 15.78
N PRO A 176 -17.42 -24.05 15.98
CA PRO A 176 -16.02 -24.05 15.55
C PRO A 176 -15.82 -23.94 14.03
N ILE A 177 -16.78 -24.45 13.25
CA ILE A 177 -16.72 -24.42 11.78
C ILE A 177 -16.72 -22.97 11.26
N PHE A 178 -17.49 -22.08 11.87
CA PHE A 178 -17.51 -20.66 11.48
C PHE A 178 -16.18 -19.99 11.74
N LYS A 179 -15.46 -20.39 12.80
CA LYS A 179 -14.09 -19.92 13.04
C LYS A 179 -13.15 -20.34 11.89
N SER A 180 -13.21 -21.61 11.46
CA SER A 180 -12.40 -22.10 10.33
C SER A 180 -12.71 -21.36 9.03
N ILE A 181 -13.99 -21.10 8.75
CA ILE A 181 -14.42 -20.35 7.56
C ILE A 181 -13.90 -18.91 7.59
N VAL A 182 -13.99 -18.23 8.74
CA VAL A 182 -13.42 -16.88 8.91
C VAL A 182 -11.91 -16.90 8.69
N ASP A 183 -11.19 -17.86 9.28
CA ASP A 183 -9.73 -17.98 9.13
C ASP A 183 -9.33 -18.17 7.65
N ASP A 184 -10.09 -18.97 6.89
CA ASP A 184 -9.82 -19.18 5.46
C ASP A 184 -10.17 -17.95 4.60
N VAL A 185 -11.25 -17.23 4.94
CA VAL A 185 -11.60 -15.96 4.30
C VAL A 185 -10.56 -14.87 4.61
N ASP A 186 -10.01 -14.82 5.83
CA ASP A 186 -8.96 -13.87 6.20
C ASP A 186 -7.62 -14.19 5.50
N LYS A 187 -7.32 -15.46 5.20
CA LYS A 187 -6.19 -15.80 4.31
C LYS A 187 -6.42 -15.29 2.89
N ALA A 188 -7.61 -15.50 2.33
CA ALA A 188 -7.98 -14.98 1.01
C ALA A 188 -7.97 -13.44 0.97
N TRP A 189 -8.36 -12.79 2.07
CA TRP A 189 -8.30 -11.34 2.25
C TRP A 189 -6.89 -10.77 2.09
N LEU A 190 -5.88 -11.45 2.64
CA LEU A 190 -4.48 -11.06 2.49
C LEU A 190 -3.98 -11.24 1.04
N LEU A 191 -4.46 -12.27 0.33
CA LEU A 191 -4.16 -12.44 -1.09
C LEU A 191 -4.75 -11.30 -1.93
N MET A 192 -6.01 -10.92 -1.67
CA MET A 192 -6.67 -9.78 -2.31
C MET A 192 -5.88 -8.48 -2.08
N LEU A 193 -5.44 -8.23 -0.84
CA LEU A 193 -4.61 -7.08 -0.49
C LEU A 193 -3.33 -7.05 -1.35
N HIS A 194 -2.64 -8.18 -1.49
CA HIS A 194 -1.42 -8.27 -2.29
C HIS A 194 -1.68 -8.00 -3.78
N GLN A 195 -2.78 -8.54 -4.33
CA GLN A 195 -3.18 -8.28 -5.72
C GLN A 195 -3.47 -6.80 -5.98
N LEU A 196 -4.26 -6.16 -5.11
CA LEU A 196 -4.58 -4.73 -5.21
C LEU A 196 -3.32 -3.85 -5.13
N LEU A 197 -2.42 -4.14 -4.20
CA LEU A 197 -1.13 -3.44 -4.10
C LEU A 197 -0.23 -3.69 -5.31
N THR A 198 -0.31 -4.87 -5.92
CA THR A 198 0.44 -5.20 -7.14
C THR A 198 -0.11 -4.45 -8.35
N GLN A 199 -1.43 -4.29 -8.45
CA GLN A 199 -2.05 -3.46 -9.48
C GLN A 199 -1.60 -2.00 -9.36
N LEU A 200 -1.51 -1.44 -8.14
CA LEU A 200 -0.99 -0.07 -7.92
C LEU A 200 0.46 0.14 -8.39
N ARG A 201 1.26 -0.92 -8.51
CA ARG A 201 2.63 -0.89 -9.06
C ARG A 201 2.70 -0.92 -10.59
N GLN A 202 1.56 -0.85 -11.28
CA GLN A 202 1.49 -0.82 -12.75
C GLN A 202 1.14 0.58 -13.24
N ASP A 203 1.18 0.78 -14.55
CA ASP A 203 0.66 2.02 -15.13
C ASP A 203 -0.88 2.00 -15.06
N LEU A 204 -1.47 3.06 -14.51
CA LEU A 204 -2.88 3.09 -14.16
C LEU A 204 -3.48 4.46 -14.46
N SER A 205 -4.72 4.44 -14.95
CA SER A 205 -5.55 5.63 -15.06
C SER A 205 -6.04 6.09 -13.68
N LEU A 206 -6.33 7.39 -13.55
CA LEU A 206 -6.85 7.98 -12.32
C LEU A 206 -8.13 7.26 -11.80
N PRO A 207 -9.13 6.93 -12.64
CA PRO A 207 -10.34 6.24 -12.17
C PRO A 207 -10.05 4.86 -11.57
N LYS A 208 -9.17 4.07 -12.20
CA LYS A 208 -8.80 2.75 -11.68
C LYS A 208 -8.03 2.86 -10.37
N CYS A 209 -7.18 3.88 -10.26
CA CYS A 209 -6.44 4.20 -9.04
C CYS A 209 -7.39 4.53 -7.87
N LEU A 210 -8.40 5.38 -8.11
CA LEU A 210 -9.45 5.70 -7.14
C LEU A 210 -10.25 4.46 -6.72
N GLN A 211 -10.61 3.59 -7.66
CA GLN A 211 -11.29 2.33 -7.35
C GLN A 211 -10.45 1.43 -6.43
N ILE A 212 -9.19 1.19 -6.79
CA ILE A 212 -8.29 0.33 -5.99
C ILE A 212 -8.10 0.89 -4.59
N VAL A 213 -7.82 2.19 -4.45
CA VAL A 213 -7.68 2.81 -3.13
C VAL A 213 -9.00 2.81 -2.36
N GLY A 214 -10.14 2.95 -3.05
CA GLY A 214 -11.47 2.81 -2.47
C GLY A 214 -11.75 1.41 -1.92
N HIS A 215 -11.29 0.34 -2.59
CA HIS A 215 -11.33 -1.02 -2.05
C HIS A 215 -10.40 -1.14 -0.83
N LEU A 216 -9.16 -0.67 -0.91
CA LEU A 216 -8.20 -0.72 0.21
C LEU A 216 -8.70 0.02 1.46
N ARG A 217 -9.38 1.17 1.29
CA ARG A 217 -9.99 1.92 2.39
C ARG A 217 -11.13 1.12 3.04
N ARG A 218 -11.96 0.44 2.25
CA ARG A 218 -13.03 -0.44 2.75
C ARG A 218 -12.53 -1.74 3.36
N MET A 219 -11.34 -2.19 2.98
CA MET A 219 -10.70 -3.31 3.65
C MET A 219 -10.31 -2.99 5.10
N GLN A 220 -10.19 -1.71 5.46
CA GLN A 220 -9.83 -1.24 6.82
C GLN A 220 -8.54 -1.85 7.38
N VAL A 221 -7.62 -2.25 6.49
CA VAL A 221 -6.29 -2.80 6.89
C VAL A 221 -5.31 -1.67 7.25
N PHE A 222 -5.47 -0.48 6.66
CA PHE A 222 -4.60 0.66 6.86
C PHE A 222 -5.36 1.83 7.45
N THR A 223 -4.71 2.58 8.34
CA THR A 223 -5.10 3.95 8.69
C THR A 223 -4.87 4.90 7.51
N GLU A 224 -5.51 6.08 7.51
CA GLU A 224 -5.34 7.05 6.42
C GLU A 224 -3.87 7.45 6.16
N PRO A 225 -3.02 7.69 7.19
CA PRO A 225 -1.59 7.96 6.98
C PRO A 225 -0.82 6.75 6.41
N GLU A 226 -1.13 5.53 6.86
CA GLU A 226 -0.51 4.31 6.35
C GLU A 226 -0.90 4.05 4.90
N LEU A 227 -2.15 4.32 4.53
CA LEU A 227 -2.65 4.19 3.17
C LEU A 227 -1.93 5.19 2.24
N ARG A 228 -1.76 6.45 2.66
CA ARG A 228 -0.95 7.46 1.94
C ARG A 228 0.48 6.98 1.72
N LEU A 229 1.13 6.47 2.77
CA LEU A 229 2.50 5.97 2.68
C LEU A 229 2.58 4.75 1.76
N LYS A 230 1.68 3.79 1.88
CA LYS A 230 1.63 2.59 1.04
C LYS A 230 1.34 2.92 -0.43
N PHE A 231 0.48 3.90 -0.67
CA PHE A 231 0.24 4.43 -2.01
C PHE A 231 1.54 4.98 -2.60
N LEU A 232 2.22 5.90 -1.91
CA LEU A 232 3.46 6.48 -2.40
C LEU A 232 4.57 5.43 -2.59
N GLN A 233 4.69 4.44 -1.69
CA GLN A 233 5.63 3.32 -1.83
C GLN A 233 5.36 2.46 -3.07
N THR A 234 4.10 2.14 -3.35
CA THR A 234 3.75 1.31 -4.52
C THR A 234 3.95 2.09 -5.83
N ARG A 235 3.57 3.37 -5.86
CA ARG A 235 3.80 4.25 -7.01
C ARG A 235 5.28 4.55 -7.24
N ASP A 236 6.07 4.70 -6.19
CA ASP A 236 7.52 4.85 -6.29
C ASP A 236 8.18 3.58 -6.85
N CYS A 237 7.76 2.39 -6.39
CA CYS A 237 8.24 1.14 -6.96
C CYS A 237 7.99 1.04 -8.48
N TRP A 238 6.83 1.53 -8.95
CA TRP A 238 6.53 1.64 -10.37
C TRP A 238 7.42 2.66 -11.09
N LEU A 239 7.58 3.87 -10.53
CA LEU A 239 8.46 4.91 -11.08
C LEU A 239 9.89 4.40 -11.25
N GLN A 240 10.45 3.76 -10.22
CA GLN A 240 11.79 3.19 -10.26
C GLN A 240 11.92 2.08 -11.31
N LYS A 241 10.87 1.28 -11.54
CA LYS A 241 10.84 0.30 -12.62
C LYS A 241 10.88 0.99 -14.00
N CYS A 242 10.15 2.08 -14.17
CA CYS A 242 10.18 2.87 -15.40
C CYS A 242 11.56 3.49 -15.66
N LEU A 243 12.21 4.05 -14.63
CA LEU A 243 13.54 4.65 -14.74
C LEU A 243 14.62 3.61 -15.06
N LYS A 244 14.55 2.42 -14.44
CA LYS A 244 15.47 1.30 -14.72
C LYS A 244 15.31 0.71 -16.13
N ALA A 245 14.17 0.93 -16.78
CA ALA A 245 13.92 0.45 -18.14
C ALA A 245 14.52 1.36 -19.22
N ILE A 246 15.05 2.54 -18.86
CA ILE A 246 15.63 3.49 -19.81
C ILE A 246 17.01 2.96 -20.27
N PRO A 247 17.25 2.80 -21.59
CA PRO A 247 18.53 2.37 -22.13
C PRO A 247 19.66 3.32 -21.72
N ARG A 248 20.86 2.78 -21.49
CA ARG A 248 22.06 3.53 -21.11
C ARG A 248 23.11 3.63 -22.23
N ASP A 249 22.72 3.30 -23.46
CA ASP A 249 23.64 3.19 -24.60
C ASP A 249 24.17 4.56 -25.05
N ASP A 250 23.31 5.58 -25.06
CA ASP A 250 23.65 6.97 -25.33
C ASP A 250 23.30 7.84 -24.12
N VAL A 251 24.31 8.51 -23.55
CA VAL A 251 24.17 9.34 -22.34
C VAL A 251 23.23 10.52 -22.60
N GLY A 252 23.29 11.15 -23.77
CA GLY A 252 22.43 12.30 -24.10
C GLY A 252 20.96 11.89 -24.22
N HIS A 253 20.71 10.77 -24.92
CA HIS A 253 19.37 10.18 -25.01
C HIS A 253 18.87 9.68 -23.65
N HIS A 254 19.72 9.01 -22.87
CA HIS A 254 19.40 8.52 -21.53
C HIS A 254 18.92 9.66 -20.64
N LEU A 255 19.70 10.75 -20.53
CA LEU A 255 19.35 11.89 -19.68
C LEU A 255 18.05 12.56 -20.13
N THR A 256 17.89 12.80 -21.44
CA THR A 256 16.67 13.41 -21.99
C THR A 256 15.45 12.56 -21.66
N LYS A 257 15.57 11.22 -21.81
CA LYS A 257 14.48 10.31 -21.49
C LYS A 257 14.21 10.22 -20.00
N THR A 258 15.25 10.24 -19.16
CA THR A 258 15.13 10.28 -17.71
C THR A 258 14.38 11.53 -17.24
N ILE A 259 14.69 12.71 -17.80
CA ILE A 259 13.97 13.96 -17.52
C ILE A 259 12.48 13.82 -17.90
N GLU A 260 12.19 13.32 -19.10
CA GLU A 260 10.82 13.18 -19.59
C GLU A 260 10.01 12.18 -18.75
N VAL A 261 10.54 10.98 -18.53
CA VAL A 261 9.88 9.90 -17.77
C VAL A 261 9.66 10.32 -16.32
N THR A 262 10.67 10.93 -15.68
CA THR A 262 10.54 11.45 -14.31
C THR A 262 9.45 12.50 -14.27
N ARG A 263 9.47 13.50 -15.16
CA ARG A 263 8.48 14.58 -15.19
C ARG A 263 7.06 14.04 -15.35
N VAL A 264 6.81 13.21 -16.36
CA VAL A 264 5.46 12.70 -16.67
C VAL A 264 4.94 11.80 -15.56
N ASN A 265 5.76 10.84 -15.12
CA ASN A 265 5.31 9.86 -14.14
C ASN A 265 5.16 10.48 -12.75
N LEU A 266 6.08 11.35 -12.33
CA LEU A 266 5.97 12.06 -11.07
C LEU A 266 4.73 12.98 -11.07
N PHE A 267 4.44 13.66 -12.18
CA PHE A 267 3.24 14.50 -12.30
C PHE A 267 1.95 13.67 -12.22
N ASN A 268 1.93 12.49 -12.85
CA ASN A 268 0.81 11.57 -12.75
C ASN A 268 0.59 11.08 -11.32
N ILE A 269 1.66 10.69 -10.61
CA ILE A 269 1.57 10.25 -9.20
C ILE A 269 1.06 11.38 -8.32
N VAL A 270 1.59 12.59 -8.51
CA VAL A 270 1.17 13.80 -7.79
C VAL A 270 -0.31 14.11 -8.02
N THR A 271 -0.76 14.04 -9.27
CA THR A 271 -2.17 14.29 -9.63
C THR A 271 -3.09 13.22 -9.03
N GLN A 272 -2.68 11.94 -9.10
CA GLN A 272 -3.41 10.84 -8.48
C GLN A 272 -3.49 10.99 -6.97
N TYR A 273 -2.38 11.32 -6.31
CA TYR A 273 -2.32 11.51 -4.87
C TYR A 273 -3.29 12.60 -4.41
N ARG A 274 -3.22 13.79 -5.04
CA ARG A 274 -4.10 14.92 -4.70
C ARG A 274 -5.57 14.57 -4.89
N ALA A 275 -5.92 13.86 -5.97
CA ALA A 275 -7.30 13.44 -6.22
C ALA A 275 -7.83 12.39 -5.23
N ILE A 276 -6.96 11.53 -4.69
CA ILE A 276 -7.33 10.44 -3.78
C ILE A 276 -7.45 10.93 -2.32
N PHE A 277 -6.54 11.81 -1.89
CA PHE A 277 -6.39 12.21 -0.49
C PHE A 277 -6.85 13.64 -0.17
N ASN A 278 -7.20 14.43 -1.20
CA ASN A 278 -7.81 15.76 -1.11
C ASN A 278 -7.22 16.69 -0.02
N ASP A 279 -5.93 16.98 -0.11
CA ASP A 279 -5.20 17.77 0.88
C ASP A 279 -5.58 19.27 0.90
N ASP A 280 -6.33 19.75 -0.09
CA ASP A 280 -6.70 21.17 -0.26
C ASP A 280 -7.89 21.60 0.65
N GLU A 281 -8.55 20.65 1.35
CA GLU A 281 -9.66 20.94 2.27
C GLU A 281 -9.21 21.43 3.67
N HIS A 282 -7.90 21.39 3.95
CA HIS A 282 -7.33 21.93 5.19
C HIS A 282 -6.86 23.36 4.98
N GLY A 283 -7.81 24.27 4.73
CA GLY A 283 -7.54 25.70 4.84
C GLY A 283 -6.94 26.06 6.21
N PRO A 284 -6.16 27.16 6.33
CA PRO A 284 -5.49 27.53 7.57
C PRO A 284 -6.39 27.64 8.81
N LEU A 285 -7.72 27.77 8.60
CA LEU A 285 -8.74 27.86 9.64
C LEU A 285 -9.32 26.51 10.11
N ALA A 286 -9.13 25.41 9.38
CA ALA A 286 -9.59 24.06 9.78
C ALA A 286 -8.65 23.40 10.81
N SER A 287 -7.42 23.92 10.93
CA SER A 287 -6.37 23.41 11.83
C SER A 287 -6.62 23.68 13.32
N LEU A 288 -7.69 24.40 13.70
CA LEU A 288 -7.99 24.73 15.10
C LEU A 288 -8.74 23.62 15.85
N LYS A 289 -9.24 22.57 15.16
CA LYS A 289 -10.08 21.54 15.79
C LYS A 289 -9.45 20.16 15.94
N MET A 290 -8.28 19.88 15.38
CA MET A 290 -7.59 18.62 15.64
C MET A 290 -6.08 18.82 15.76
N GLN A 291 -5.50 18.28 16.84
CA GLN A 291 -4.07 18.00 16.98
C GLN A 291 -3.61 16.91 15.97
N ASN A 292 -4.03 17.00 14.72
CA ASN A 292 -3.68 16.03 13.69
C ASN A 292 -2.34 16.45 13.08
N VAL A 293 -1.35 15.55 13.19
CA VAL A 293 -0.12 15.53 12.40
C VAL A 293 -0.43 16.01 10.99
N ASN A 294 0.28 17.02 10.48
CA ASN A 294 0.07 17.54 9.14
C ASN A 294 0.32 16.41 8.12
N GLN A 295 -0.76 15.76 7.67
CA GLN A 295 -0.70 14.57 6.82
C GLN A 295 -0.07 14.89 5.46
N ASN A 296 -0.07 16.17 5.06
CA ASN A 296 0.54 16.67 3.84
C ASN A 296 2.08 16.61 3.90
N VAL A 297 2.68 16.53 5.10
CA VAL A 297 4.15 16.39 5.25
C VAL A 297 4.65 15.11 4.60
N ILE A 298 3.88 14.02 4.63
CA ILE A 298 4.26 12.75 4.00
C ILE A 298 4.45 12.96 2.49
N PHE A 299 3.53 13.66 1.86
CA PHE A 299 3.56 13.96 0.43
C PHE A 299 4.72 14.89 0.05
N PHE A 300 4.87 16.02 0.75
CA PHE A 300 5.93 16.98 0.43
C PHE A 300 7.33 16.42 0.74
N SER A 301 7.48 15.61 1.80
CA SER A 301 8.73 14.89 2.07
C SER A 301 9.05 13.93 0.93
N TRP A 302 8.07 13.13 0.50
CA TRP A 302 8.26 12.21 -0.61
C TRP A 302 8.63 12.92 -1.92
N ILE A 303 7.95 14.02 -2.28
CA ILE A 303 8.32 14.81 -3.47
C ILE A 303 9.74 15.33 -3.33
N LYS A 304 10.09 15.91 -2.18
CA LYS A 304 11.44 16.43 -1.93
C LYS A 304 12.49 15.35 -2.14
N ASP A 305 12.26 14.15 -1.62
CA ASP A 305 13.17 13.01 -1.79
C ASP A 305 13.30 12.64 -3.27
N LYS A 306 12.19 12.57 -4.02
CA LYS A 306 12.22 12.28 -5.47
C LYS A 306 12.92 13.35 -6.29
N ILE A 307 12.73 14.63 -5.96
CA ILE A 307 13.47 15.73 -6.61
C ILE A 307 14.95 15.63 -6.28
N SER A 308 15.32 15.29 -5.05
CA SER A 308 16.72 15.11 -4.64
C SER A 308 17.38 13.94 -5.39
N GLU A 309 16.69 12.81 -5.54
CA GLU A 309 17.13 11.68 -6.37
C GLU A 309 17.35 12.10 -7.84
N PHE A 310 16.42 12.87 -8.40
CA PHE A 310 16.56 13.40 -9.77
C PHE A 310 17.75 14.35 -9.91
N LEU A 311 17.94 15.28 -8.98
CA LEU A 311 19.07 16.23 -9.02
C LEU A 311 20.42 15.50 -8.94
N ALA A 312 20.51 14.47 -8.10
CA ALA A 312 21.72 13.65 -8.02
C ALA A 312 22.00 12.89 -9.33
N SER A 313 20.97 12.30 -9.95
CA SER A 313 21.10 11.65 -11.27
C SER A 313 21.50 12.65 -12.36
N LEU A 314 20.92 13.86 -12.34
CA LEU A 314 21.24 14.93 -13.28
C LEU A 314 22.70 15.37 -13.17
N GLU A 315 23.20 15.55 -11.95
CA GLU A 315 24.59 15.95 -11.70
C GLU A 315 25.61 14.90 -12.16
N GLU A 316 25.25 13.61 -12.07
CA GLU A 316 26.10 12.52 -12.57
C GLU A 316 26.10 12.45 -14.12
N ASP A 317 24.91 12.46 -14.72
CA ASP A 317 24.73 12.21 -16.16
C ASP A 317 25.14 13.40 -17.03
N ILE A 318 25.04 14.64 -16.53
CA ILE A 318 25.37 15.85 -17.30
C ILE A 318 26.84 15.92 -17.72
N LYS A 319 27.71 15.13 -17.08
CA LYS A 319 29.16 15.14 -17.34
C LYS A 319 29.50 14.82 -18.79
N ASN A 320 28.79 13.90 -19.42
CA ASN A 320 29.17 13.39 -20.75
C ASN A 320 28.27 13.90 -21.89
N VAL A 321 27.49 14.96 -21.65
CA VAL A 321 26.52 15.45 -22.63
C VAL A 321 27.11 16.52 -23.55
N SER A 322 26.80 16.44 -24.84
CA SER A 322 27.30 17.36 -25.87
C SER A 322 26.60 18.73 -25.86
N SER A 323 25.29 18.77 -25.58
CA SER A 323 24.45 19.98 -25.66
C SER A 323 23.80 20.30 -24.32
N ILE A 324 24.49 21.09 -23.48
CA ILE A 324 24.00 21.50 -22.16
C ILE A 324 22.75 22.39 -22.26
N GLU A 325 22.69 23.27 -23.25
CA GLU A 325 21.56 24.19 -23.50
C GLU A 325 20.22 23.44 -23.60
N THR A 326 20.17 22.41 -24.45
CA THR A 326 18.94 21.64 -24.67
C THR A 326 18.49 20.94 -23.39
N ILE A 327 19.42 20.40 -22.60
CA ILE A 327 19.11 19.76 -21.32
C ILE A 327 18.63 20.79 -20.30
N LEU A 328 19.26 21.97 -20.26
CA LEU A 328 18.85 23.08 -19.39
C LEU A 328 17.40 23.48 -19.67
N ASP A 329 17.02 23.65 -20.94
CA ASP A 329 15.65 24.00 -21.33
C ASP A 329 14.63 22.94 -20.88
N GLN A 330 14.94 21.66 -21.09
CA GLN A 330 14.08 20.55 -20.65
C GLN A 330 13.94 20.50 -19.12
N CYS A 331 15.04 20.70 -18.40
CA CYS A 331 15.07 20.80 -16.94
C CYS A 331 14.26 22.00 -16.43
N MET A 332 14.42 23.18 -17.03
CA MET A 332 13.68 24.39 -16.66
C MET A 332 12.19 24.23 -16.94
N TYR A 333 11.82 23.60 -18.06
CA TYR A 333 10.43 23.24 -18.36
C TYR A 333 9.87 22.24 -17.34
N PHE A 334 10.64 21.23 -16.95
CA PHE A 334 10.26 20.29 -15.89
C PHE A 334 9.98 21.03 -14.57
N GLY A 335 10.92 21.85 -14.08
CA GLY A 335 10.71 22.64 -12.86
C GLY A 335 9.50 23.59 -12.96
N LEU A 336 9.30 24.24 -14.11
CA LEU A 336 8.12 25.09 -14.35
C LEU A 336 6.81 24.28 -14.31
N SER A 337 6.79 23.07 -14.87
CA SER A 337 5.59 22.24 -14.87
C SER A 337 5.13 21.85 -13.46
N PHE A 338 6.06 21.76 -12.51
CA PHE A 338 5.80 21.44 -11.10
C PHE A 338 5.52 22.68 -10.24
N SER A 339 5.79 23.90 -10.73
CA SER A 339 5.38 25.13 -10.03
C SER A 339 3.86 25.20 -9.84
N LYS A 340 3.09 24.66 -10.80
CA LYS A 340 1.62 24.51 -10.72
C LYS A 340 1.16 23.64 -9.54
N VAL A 341 2.02 22.74 -9.08
CA VAL A 341 1.74 21.83 -7.97
C VAL A 341 2.40 22.31 -6.66
N GLY A 342 2.97 23.52 -6.66
CA GLY A 342 3.63 24.12 -5.49
C GLY A 342 5.06 23.60 -5.25
N CYS A 343 5.70 23.00 -6.25
CA CYS A 343 7.08 22.51 -6.14
C CYS A 343 7.94 23.10 -7.27
N ASP A 344 8.53 24.27 -7.06
CA ASP A 344 9.49 24.84 -8.01
C ASP A 344 10.93 24.60 -7.53
N PHE A 345 11.67 23.78 -8.27
CA PHE A 345 13.05 23.39 -7.95
C PHE A 345 14.07 23.94 -8.96
N ARG A 346 13.68 24.90 -9.83
CA ARG A 346 14.59 25.48 -10.84
C ARG A 346 15.85 26.07 -10.24
N LEU A 347 15.73 26.72 -9.09
CA LEU A 347 16.86 27.31 -8.37
C LEU A 347 17.88 26.26 -7.89
N LEU A 348 17.45 25.03 -7.62
CA LEU A 348 18.34 23.95 -7.19
C LEU A 348 19.17 23.38 -8.36
N MET A 349 18.70 23.54 -9.60
CA MET A 349 19.43 23.10 -10.78
C MET A 349 20.52 24.09 -11.22
N VAL A 350 20.37 25.39 -10.91
CA VAL A 350 21.31 26.43 -11.36
C VAL A 350 22.77 26.13 -10.99
N PRO A 351 23.12 25.74 -9.75
CA PRO A 351 24.51 25.42 -9.39
C PRO A 351 25.09 24.25 -10.20
N ILE A 352 24.28 23.22 -10.48
CA ILE A 352 24.71 22.02 -11.25
C ILE A 352 25.13 22.42 -12.66
N PHE A 353 24.28 23.19 -13.35
CA PHE A 353 24.58 23.66 -14.71
C PHE A 353 25.73 24.67 -14.73
N THR A 354 25.76 25.60 -13.76
CA THR A 354 26.80 26.63 -13.68
C THR A 354 28.19 26.00 -13.50
N ALA A 355 28.31 25.06 -12.57
CA ALA A 355 29.56 24.31 -12.34
C ALA A 355 29.98 23.54 -13.61
N ARG A 356 29.05 22.86 -14.28
CA ARG A 356 29.39 22.08 -15.47
C ARG A 356 29.80 22.93 -16.67
N VAL A 357 29.15 24.07 -16.89
CA VAL A 357 29.52 25.01 -17.96
C VAL A 357 30.93 25.55 -17.73
N ALA A 358 31.24 25.93 -16.49
CA ALA A 358 32.57 26.43 -16.13
C ALA A 358 33.65 25.35 -16.29
N GLU A 359 33.40 24.12 -15.82
CA GLU A 359 34.32 22.99 -15.97
C GLU A 359 34.59 22.66 -17.44
N ASN A 360 33.56 22.62 -18.29
CA ASN A 360 33.69 22.39 -19.72
C ASN A 360 34.56 23.46 -20.40
N PHE A 361 34.37 24.73 -20.04
CA PHE A 361 35.18 25.83 -20.56
C PHE A 361 36.64 25.70 -20.12
N THR A 362 36.88 25.44 -18.84
CA THR A 362 38.23 25.26 -18.27
C THR A 362 38.96 24.07 -18.90
N CYS A 363 38.28 22.94 -19.09
CA CYS A 363 38.83 21.79 -19.80
C CYS A 363 39.19 22.12 -21.25
N ALA A 364 38.31 22.81 -22.00
CA ALA A 364 38.57 23.18 -23.38
C ALA A 364 39.76 24.14 -23.53
N VAL A 365 39.90 25.12 -22.64
CA VAL A 365 41.06 26.03 -22.63
C VAL A 365 42.34 25.30 -22.21
N SER A 366 42.25 24.35 -21.26
CA SER A 366 43.40 23.53 -20.89
C SER A 366 43.88 22.64 -22.04
N GLU A 367 42.96 22.09 -22.84
CA GLU A 367 43.28 21.31 -24.03
C GLU A 367 43.93 22.20 -25.11
N ALA A 368 43.37 23.39 -25.35
CA ALA A 368 43.97 24.39 -26.23
C ALA A 368 45.40 24.74 -25.82
N LEU A 369 45.66 24.87 -24.51
CA LEU A 369 46.98 25.16 -23.96
C LEU A 369 47.95 23.98 -24.11
N LYS A 370 47.49 22.74 -23.94
CA LYS A 370 48.30 21.53 -24.19
C LYS A 370 48.72 21.45 -25.67
N ASN A 371 47.78 21.68 -26.59
CA ASN A 371 48.04 21.70 -28.02
C ASN A 371 49.05 22.82 -28.37
N PHE A 372 48.87 24.01 -27.78
CA PHE A 372 49.84 25.10 -27.92
C PHE A 372 51.25 24.69 -27.48
N ASN A 373 51.41 24.03 -26.33
CA ASN A 373 52.72 23.59 -25.85
C ASN A 373 53.39 22.58 -26.77
N THR A 374 52.65 21.59 -27.27
CA THR A 374 53.19 20.64 -28.25
C THR A 374 53.60 21.34 -29.55
N ASN A 375 52.85 22.36 -29.95
CA ASN A 375 53.12 23.12 -31.16
C ASN A 375 54.29 24.09 -31.01
N ILE A 376 54.45 24.74 -29.86
CA ILE A 376 55.54 25.69 -29.62
C ILE A 376 56.90 24.97 -29.46
N GLU A 377 56.92 23.76 -28.90
CA GLU A 377 58.14 22.92 -28.85
C GLU A 377 58.64 22.51 -30.25
N ARG A 378 57.72 22.36 -31.20
CA ARG A 378 58.04 22.03 -32.61
C ARG A 378 58.25 23.27 -33.48
N PHE A 379 57.94 24.44 -32.95
CA PHE A 379 57.99 25.69 -33.69
C PHE A 379 59.44 26.17 -33.81
N THR A 380 59.91 26.35 -35.03
CA THR A 380 61.23 26.91 -35.30
C THR A 380 61.12 28.18 -36.14
N LEU A 381 61.87 29.21 -35.73
CA LEU A 381 62.01 30.49 -36.44
C LEU A 381 63.18 30.48 -37.44
N ILE A 382 63.93 29.37 -37.47
CA ILE A 382 65.17 29.22 -38.22
C ILE A 382 64.82 28.70 -39.64
N ASN A 383 65.33 29.37 -40.68
CA ASN A 383 65.20 29.05 -42.11
C ASN A 383 63.85 29.30 -42.81
N LYS A 384 62.95 30.09 -42.23
CA LYS A 384 61.74 30.55 -42.93
C LYS A 384 61.92 31.98 -43.41
N ASN A 385 61.85 32.19 -44.72
CA ASN A 385 61.63 33.54 -45.29
C ASN A 385 60.23 33.96 -44.91
N HIS A 386 60.09 34.57 -43.75
CA HIS A 386 58.83 35.17 -43.32
C HIS A 386 58.62 36.46 -44.12
N PRO A 387 57.67 36.52 -45.07
CA PRO A 387 57.34 37.77 -45.71
C PRO A 387 56.87 38.75 -44.62
N SER A 388 57.46 39.95 -44.61
CA SER A 388 56.98 41.03 -43.76
C SER A 388 55.63 41.49 -44.31
N ILE A 389 54.55 40.86 -43.82
CA ILE A 389 53.19 41.28 -44.15
C ILE A 389 52.96 42.62 -43.44
N PRO A 390 52.51 43.68 -44.16
CA PRO A 390 52.27 44.97 -43.54
C PRO A 390 51.23 44.84 -42.42
N TRP A 391 51.59 45.30 -41.22
CA TRP A 391 50.89 45.01 -39.96
C TRP A 391 49.53 45.69 -39.75
N LYS A 392 48.94 46.33 -40.77
CA LYS A 392 47.63 46.98 -40.68
C LYS A 392 46.95 47.06 -42.05
N THR A 393 46.31 45.98 -42.47
CA THR A 393 45.11 46.09 -43.31
C THR A 393 43.93 46.25 -42.37
N LYS A 394 43.27 47.41 -42.39
CA LYS A 394 42.03 47.63 -41.62
C LYS A 394 41.00 46.61 -42.12
N SER A 395 40.77 45.52 -41.40
CA SER A 395 39.54 44.76 -41.55
C SER A 395 38.44 45.51 -40.81
N GLU A 396 37.29 45.70 -41.47
CA GLU A 396 36.15 46.48 -40.96
C GLU A 396 35.29 45.68 -39.96
N ASP A 397 35.59 44.39 -39.74
CA ASP A 397 34.85 43.52 -38.85
C ASP A 397 35.57 43.35 -37.48
N PRO A 398 35.03 43.92 -36.38
CA PRO A 398 35.65 43.85 -35.06
C PRO A 398 35.70 42.43 -34.46
N LEU A 399 35.01 41.46 -35.08
CA LEU A 399 34.94 40.05 -34.65
C LEU A 399 35.84 39.11 -35.47
N GLN A 400 36.59 39.61 -36.45
CA GLN A 400 37.56 38.79 -37.17
C GLN A 400 38.85 38.61 -36.37
N PRO A 401 39.43 37.39 -36.34
CA PRO A 401 40.70 37.15 -35.67
C PRO A 401 41.83 37.94 -36.37
N PRO A 402 42.84 38.44 -35.63
CA PRO A 402 43.92 39.23 -36.21
C PRO A 402 44.76 38.45 -37.24
N ASP A 403 44.89 38.99 -38.46
CA ASP A 403 45.69 38.39 -39.55
C ASP A 403 47.18 38.26 -39.20
N SER A 404 47.69 39.09 -38.28
CA SER A 404 49.07 39.03 -37.77
C SER A 404 49.41 37.71 -37.09
N LEU A 405 48.41 36.98 -36.57
CA LEU A 405 48.59 35.68 -35.93
C LEU A 405 48.83 34.55 -36.95
N LEU A 406 48.46 34.73 -38.22
CA LEU A 406 48.66 33.70 -39.26
C LEU A 406 50.13 33.39 -39.52
N GLU A 407 51.00 34.36 -39.28
CA GLU A 407 52.46 34.17 -39.35
C GLU A 407 52.96 33.19 -38.27
N PHE A 408 52.23 33.09 -37.15
CA PHE A 408 52.60 32.34 -35.95
C PHE A 408 51.55 31.28 -35.63
N TYR A 409 51.58 30.17 -36.37
CA TYR A 409 50.57 29.10 -36.27
C TYR A 409 50.26 28.61 -34.84
N PRO A 410 51.21 28.51 -33.88
CA PRO A 410 50.86 28.06 -32.53
C PRO A 410 49.87 29.00 -31.84
N LEU A 411 50.04 30.31 -31.98
CA LEU A 411 49.13 31.31 -31.41
C LEU A 411 47.78 31.33 -32.14
N ALA A 412 47.78 31.19 -33.47
CA ALA A 412 46.55 31.12 -34.25
C ALA A 412 45.70 29.89 -33.91
N GLU A 413 46.33 28.71 -33.77
CA GLU A 413 45.63 27.48 -33.39
C GLU A 413 45.08 27.55 -31.96
N TYR A 414 45.86 28.08 -31.01
CA TYR A 414 45.38 28.36 -29.66
C TYR A 414 44.14 29.26 -29.68
N LEU A 415 44.20 30.38 -30.43
CA LEU A 415 43.07 31.30 -30.55
C LEU A 415 41.84 30.61 -31.12
N ASN A 416 41.98 29.81 -32.18
CA ASN A 416 40.87 29.08 -32.80
C ASN A 416 40.21 28.09 -31.82
N ASN A 417 41.00 27.39 -31.02
CA ASN A 417 40.49 26.47 -30.00
C ASN A 417 39.74 27.22 -28.88
N VAL A 418 40.28 28.36 -28.42
CA VAL A 418 39.60 29.22 -27.43
C VAL A 418 38.32 29.83 -28.00
N LEU A 419 38.32 30.29 -29.25
CA LEU A 419 37.10 30.79 -29.92
C LEU A 419 36.05 29.69 -30.04
N THR A 420 36.45 28.46 -30.31
CA THR A 420 35.54 27.31 -30.33
C THR A 420 34.90 27.09 -28.95
N ALA A 421 35.68 27.22 -27.87
CA ALA A 421 35.17 27.13 -26.50
C ALA A 421 34.21 28.28 -26.16
N LEU A 422 34.57 29.52 -26.51
CA LEU A 422 33.74 30.72 -26.31
C LEU A 422 32.44 30.66 -27.10
N ASN A 423 32.46 30.13 -28.33
CA ASN A 423 31.27 29.95 -29.15
C ASN A 423 30.29 28.92 -28.54
N LYS A 424 30.79 27.84 -27.94
CA LYS A 424 29.95 26.89 -27.20
C LYS A 424 29.36 27.52 -25.95
N LEU A 425 30.15 28.34 -25.23
CA LEU A 425 29.71 29.05 -24.04
C LEU A 425 28.60 30.07 -24.35
N ARG A 426 28.63 30.72 -25.51
CA ARG A 426 27.69 31.78 -25.90
C ARG A 426 26.21 31.39 -25.78
N LEU A 427 25.88 30.12 -26.03
CA LEU A 427 24.50 29.60 -25.98
C LEU A 427 23.98 29.50 -24.53
N CYS A 428 24.88 29.32 -23.57
CA CYS A 428 24.55 29.19 -22.15
C CYS A 428 25.69 29.78 -21.31
N ALA A 429 25.68 31.11 -21.14
CA ALA A 429 26.71 31.85 -20.42
C ALA A 429 26.15 32.45 -19.10
N PRO A 430 26.18 31.71 -17.98
CA PRO A 430 25.81 32.25 -16.68
C PRO A 430 26.71 33.42 -16.28
N ILE A 431 26.12 34.51 -15.79
CA ILE A 431 26.90 35.66 -15.28
C ILE A 431 27.77 35.24 -14.08
N ALA A 432 27.35 34.22 -13.34
CA ALA A 432 28.07 33.71 -12.17
C ALA A 432 29.48 33.16 -12.48
N ILE A 433 29.79 32.81 -13.73
CA ILE A 433 31.08 32.20 -14.11
C ILE A 433 32.03 33.18 -14.81
N VAL A 434 31.68 34.46 -14.88
CA VAL A 434 32.51 35.49 -15.55
C VAL A 434 33.93 35.48 -15.01
N ASP A 435 34.09 35.51 -13.69
CA ASP A 435 35.41 35.54 -13.06
C ASP A 435 36.19 34.26 -13.31
N GLU A 436 35.54 33.10 -13.30
CA GLU A 436 36.18 31.82 -13.59
C GLU A 436 36.66 31.76 -15.06
N VAL A 437 35.85 32.22 -16.01
CA VAL A 437 36.21 32.32 -17.43
C VAL A 437 37.42 33.24 -17.62
N VAL A 438 37.38 34.44 -17.03
CA VAL A 438 38.46 35.43 -17.13
C VAL A 438 39.75 34.90 -16.49
N ASN A 439 39.66 34.32 -15.29
CA ASN A 439 40.82 33.75 -14.60
C ASN A 439 41.43 32.58 -15.37
N THR A 440 40.61 31.68 -15.93
CA THR A 440 41.08 30.57 -16.77
C THR A 440 41.82 31.07 -18.00
N LEU A 441 41.27 32.06 -18.72
CA LEU A 441 41.95 32.68 -19.86
C LEU A 441 43.23 33.40 -19.45
N GLN A 442 43.20 34.17 -18.35
CA GLN A 442 44.36 34.88 -17.84
C GLN A 442 45.50 33.93 -17.46
N ASN A 443 45.20 32.84 -16.75
CA ASN A 443 46.19 31.82 -16.40
C ASN A 443 46.77 31.13 -17.65
N SER A 444 45.92 30.86 -18.64
CA SER A 444 46.34 30.28 -19.91
C SER A 444 47.27 31.22 -20.70
N LEU A 445 46.94 32.50 -20.78
CA LEU A 445 47.78 33.52 -21.43
C LEU A 445 49.08 33.78 -20.68
N LEU A 446 49.04 33.80 -19.34
CA LEU A 446 50.25 33.90 -18.52
C LEU A 446 51.18 32.70 -18.76
N PHE A 447 50.62 31.50 -18.91
CA PHE A 447 51.39 30.32 -19.28
C PHE A 447 52.05 30.50 -20.66
N ILE A 448 51.30 30.95 -21.67
CA ILE A 448 51.86 31.23 -23.01
C ILE A 448 53.01 32.24 -22.92
N SER A 449 52.84 33.33 -22.16
CA SER A 449 53.91 34.32 -21.98
C SER A 449 55.17 33.70 -21.37
N LYS A 450 55.03 32.79 -20.40
CA LYS A 450 56.16 32.07 -19.81
C LYS A 450 56.80 31.10 -20.82
N SER A 451 56.00 30.39 -21.60
CA SER A 451 56.50 29.49 -22.66
C SER A 451 57.30 30.25 -23.72
N LEU A 452 56.85 31.44 -24.12
CA LEU A 452 57.58 32.30 -25.05
C LEU A 452 58.94 32.73 -24.47
N LEU A 453 59.00 33.07 -23.18
CA LEU A 453 60.27 33.39 -22.51
C LEU A 453 61.22 32.18 -22.48
N VAL A 454 60.69 30.97 -22.22
CA VAL A 454 61.49 29.73 -22.26
C VAL A 454 62.05 29.49 -23.67
N LEU A 455 61.23 29.66 -24.71
CA LEU A 455 61.66 29.55 -26.10
C LEU A 455 62.76 30.56 -26.43
N TYR A 456 62.60 31.81 -25.99
CA TYR A 456 63.63 32.84 -26.15
C TYR A 456 64.96 32.40 -25.54
N ASN A 457 64.96 31.96 -24.28
CA ASN A 457 66.18 31.56 -23.57
C ASN A 457 66.86 30.34 -24.22
N GLN A 458 66.09 29.43 -24.83
CA GLN A 458 66.61 28.26 -25.53
C GLN A 458 67.24 28.62 -26.89
N GLU A 459 66.62 29.52 -27.66
CA GLU A 459 67.03 29.82 -29.04
C GLU A 459 67.84 31.12 -29.21
N GLN A 460 67.99 31.96 -28.17
CA GLN A 460 68.64 33.28 -28.27
C GLN A 460 70.06 33.23 -28.86
N GLN A 461 70.82 32.16 -28.58
CA GLN A 461 72.19 31.98 -29.10
C GLN A 461 72.23 31.59 -30.59
N ALA A 462 71.13 31.04 -31.12
CA ALA A 462 71.00 30.58 -32.50
C ALA A 462 70.30 31.60 -33.43
N PHE A 463 69.85 32.74 -32.89
CA PHE A 463 69.13 33.74 -33.68
C PHE A 463 70.00 34.53 -34.66
N THR A 464 69.54 34.61 -35.90
CA THR A 464 69.95 35.60 -36.89
C THR A 464 69.21 36.93 -36.66
N ALA A 465 69.65 38.03 -37.26
CA ALA A 465 68.95 39.32 -37.16
C ALA A 465 67.47 39.22 -37.58
N ASN A 466 67.20 38.50 -38.69
CA ASN A 466 65.84 38.27 -39.18
C ASN A 466 64.98 37.43 -38.22
N SER A 467 65.57 36.41 -37.58
CA SER A 467 64.82 35.57 -36.63
C SER A 467 64.58 36.29 -35.30
N LYS A 468 65.48 37.19 -34.89
CA LYS A 468 65.28 38.07 -33.74
C LYS A 468 64.13 39.05 -33.98
N ASP A 469 64.07 39.65 -35.16
CA ASP A 469 62.95 40.51 -35.56
C ASP A 469 61.63 39.71 -35.65
N ALA A 470 61.65 38.49 -36.20
CA ALA A 470 60.47 37.62 -36.22
C ALA A 470 60.01 37.23 -34.81
N PHE A 471 60.92 36.99 -33.87
CA PHE A 471 60.59 36.72 -32.46
C PHE A 471 59.97 37.95 -31.78
N THR A 472 60.51 39.15 -32.02
CA THR A 472 59.89 40.40 -31.53
C THR A 472 58.48 40.57 -32.09
N ARG A 473 58.26 40.25 -33.38
CA ARG A 473 56.93 40.26 -34.00
C ARG A 473 55.98 39.22 -33.39
N LEU A 474 56.47 38.04 -33.00
CA LEU A 474 55.70 37.03 -32.26
C LEU A 474 55.23 37.58 -30.91
N CYS A 475 56.15 38.18 -30.12
CA CYS A 475 55.81 38.80 -28.84
C CYS A 475 54.82 39.96 -28.98
N MET A 476 54.97 40.79 -30.02
CA MET A 476 54.03 41.88 -30.31
C MET A 476 52.66 41.34 -30.71
N SER A 477 52.59 40.31 -31.57
CA SER A 477 51.31 39.69 -31.96
C SER A 477 50.60 39.06 -30.76
N PHE A 478 51.34 38.51 -29.79
CA PHE A 478 50.76 38.05 -28.53
C PHE A 478 50.24 39.21 -27.65
N SER A 479 51.05 40.23 -27.38
CA SER A 479 50.70 41.34 -26.48
C SER A 479 49.62 42.26 -27.04
N ASP A 480 49.72 42.62 -28.33
CA ASP A 480 48.98 43.73 -28.92
C ASP A 480 47.78 43.28 -29.76
N ASP A 481 47.81 42.03 -30.25
CA ASP A 481 46.72 41.47 -31.03
C ASP A 481 45.94 40.41 -30.24
N LEU A 482 46.58 39.33 -29.78
CA LEU A 482 45.89 38.21 -29.14
C LEU A 482 45.19 38.59 -27.81
N VAL A 483 45.92 39.18 -26.87
CA VAL A 483 45.37 39.54 -25.54
C VAL A 483 44.21 40.53 -25.66
N PRO A 484 44.33 41.66 -26.40
CA PRO A 484 43.22 42.60 -26.56
C PRO A 484 42.05 42.01 -27.37
N TYR A 485 42.32 41.11 -28.32
CA TYR A 485 41.25 40.43 -29.05
C TYR A 485 40.43 39.51 -28.16
N LEU A 486 41.08 38.68 -27.32
CA LEU A 486 40.37 37.83 -26.36
C LEU A 486 39.57 38.64 -25.33
N GLN A 487 40.07 39.79 -24.88
CA GLN A 487 39.30 40.73 -24.05
C GLN A 487 38.00 41.16 -24.74
N LYS A 488 38.06 41.50 -26.03
CA LYS A 488 36.87 41.86 -26.80
C LYS A 488 35.90 40.68 -26.88
N CYS A 489 36.39 39.46 -27.14
CA CYS A 489 35.54 38.28 -27.19
C CYS A 489 34.82 38.02 -25.85
N VAL A 490 35.52 38.17 -24.72
CA VAL A 490 34.92 38.09 -23.38
C VAL A 490 33.80 39.13 -23.23
N HIS A 491 34.03 40.38 -23.61
CA HIS A 491 33.02 41.45 -23.53
C HIS A 491 31.82 41.25 -24.47
N VAL A 492 31.98 40.52 -25.57
CA VAL A 492 30.86 40.17 -26.47
C VAL A 492 29.93 39.16 -25.78
N ILE A 493 30.48 38.19 -25.05
CA ILE A 493 29.70 37.19 -24.32
C ILE A 493 29.17 37.76 -23.00
N PHE A 494 29.99 38.56 -22.33
CA PHE A 494 29.71 39.16 -21.02
C PHE A 494 29.85 40.68 -21.11
N PRO A 495 28.81 41.40 -21.60
CA PRO A 495 28.88 42.85 -21.69
C PRO A 495 29.05 43.50 -20.31
N PRO A 496 30.08 44.33 -20.08
CA PRO A 496 30.31 44.96 -18.78
C PRO A 496 29.14 45.80 -18.29
N SER A 497 28.38 46.41 -19.19
CA SER A 497 27.16 47.16 -18.87
C SER A 497 26.05 46.30 -18.28
N GLN A 498 25.90 45.06 -18.77
CA GLN A 498 24.90 44.11 -18.25
C GLN A 498 25.32 43.58 -16.89
N ILE A 499 26.60 43.23 -16.71
CA ILE A 499 27.14 42.79 -15.42
C ILE A 499 26.99 43.89 -14.37
N ALA A 500 27.41 45.12 -14.71
CA ALA A 500 27.30 46.30 -13.87
C ALA A 500 25.84 46.53 -13.43
N GLY A 501 24.90 46.44 -14.37
CA GLY A 501 23.47 46.58 -14.09
C GLY A 501 22.90 45.49 -13.17
N LYS A 502 23.39 44.24 -13.26
CA LYS A 502 22.94 43.13 -12.39
C LYS A 502 23.55 43.20 -10.98
N LEU A 503 24.78 43.71 -10.86
CA LEU A 503 25.47 43.89 -9.59
C LEU A 503 25.13 45.23 -8.90
N GLY A 504 24.52 46.18 -9.62
CA GLY A 504 24.20 47.51 -9.10
C GLY A 504 25.42 48.43 -8.94
N VAL A 505 26.48 48.22 -9.73
CA VAL A 505 27.75 48.98 -9.68
C VAL A 505 28.03 49.71 -10.99
N SER A 506 29.01 50.63 -11.01
CA SER A 506 29.46 51.28 -12.25
C SER A 506 30.44 50.40 -13.03
N VAL A 507 30.55 50.59 -14.35
CA VAL A 507 31.54 49.88 -15.18
C VAL A 507 32.98 50.21 -14.76
N GLN A 508 33.22 51.42 -14.23
CA GLN A 508 34.52 51.81 -13.68
C GLN A 508 34.88 50.99 -12.44
N CYS A 509 33.91 50.67 -11.59
CA CYS A 509 34.12 49.80 -10.42
C CYS A 509 34.51 48.37 -10.87
N LEU A 510 33.83 47.82 -11.88
CA LEU A 510 34.21 46.52 -12.47
C LEU A 510 35.65 46.51 -13.00
N GLN A 511 36.05 47.60 -13.65
CA GLN A 511 37.41 47.74 -14.18
C GLN A 511 38.47 47.84 -13.08
N GLN A 512 38.16 48.50 -11.96
CA GLN A 512 39.05 48.59 -10.81
C GLN A 512 39.23 47.24 -10.12
N GLU A 513 38.16 46.47 -9.95
CA GLU A 513 38.18 45.14 -9.34
C GLU A 513 38.62 44.02 -10.30
N GLY A 514 38.79 44.33 -11.59
CA GLY A 514 39.21 43.35 -12.60
C GLY A 514 38.13 42.34 -13.02
N ILE A 515 36.88 42.55 -12.63
CA ILE A 515 35.75 41.67 -12.98
C ILE A 515 35.44 41.85 -14.47
N SER A 516 35.43 40.76 -15.25
CA SER A 516 35.33 40.79 -16.73
C SER A 516 36.59 41.29 -17.47
N PHE A 517 37.66 41.71 -16.77
CA PHE A 517 38.85 42.30 -17.41
C PHE A 517 40.10 41.45 -17.20
N LEU A 518 40.78 41.11 -18.30
CA LEU A 518 42.12 40.52 -18.30
C LEU A 518 43.16 41.56 -17.88
N ASN A 519 44.00 41.21 -16.93
CA ASN A 519 45.13 42.03 -16.52
C ASN A 519 46.27 41.91 -17.53
N LYS A 520 46.22 42.74 -18.59
CA LYS A 520 47.25 42.77 -19.66
C LYS A 520 48.66 42.95 -19.09
N ASN A 521 48.82 43.80 -18.07
CA ASN A 521 50.13 44.06 -17.48
C ASN A 521 50.72 42.80 -16.83
N ALA A 522 49.92 42.06 -16.05
CA ALA A 522 50.35 40.82 -15.43
C ALA A 522 50.63 39.71 -16.46
N ILE A 523 49.82 39.62 -17.52
CA ILE A 523 49.99 38.62 -18.58
C ILE A 523 51.30 38.83 -19.36
N VAL A 524 51.65 40.08 -19.65
CA VAL A 524 52.80 40.44 -20.51
C VAL A 524 54.10 40.63 -19.72
N ASP A 525 54.03 40.76 -18.39
CA ASP A 525 55.19 40.97 -17.52
C ASP A 525 56.38 40.04 -17.79
N PRO A 526 56.21 38.71 -17.99
CA PRO A 526 57.33 37.80 -18.22
C PRO A 526 58.15 38.12 -19.48
N ILE A 527 57.52 38.67 -20.52
CA ILE A 527 58.16 39.00 -21.80
C ILE A 527 58.36 40.50 -22.00
N ARG A 528 58.07 41.33 -20.98
CA ARG A 528 58.06 42.79 -21.11
C ARG A 528 59.38 43.37 -21.63
N HIS A 529 60.50 42.76 -21.24
CA HIS A 529 61.85 43.15 -21.66
C HIS A 529 62.18 42.77 -23.12
N LEU A 530 61.37 41.91 -23.74
CA LEU A 530 61.51 41.45 -25.13
C LEU A 530 60.67 42.29 -26.11
N LEU A 531 59.77 43.12 -25.60
CA LEU A 531 58.93 44.01 -26.38
C LEU A 531 59.65 45.34 -26.65
N PRO A 532 59.37 46.01 -27.79
CA PRO A 532 59.87 47.36 -28.03
C PRO A 532 59.38 48.31 -26.95
N ALA A 533 60.22 49.27 -26.56
CA ALA A 533 59.80 50.34 -25.65
C ALA A 533 58.60 51.06 -26.25
N ARG A 534 57.43 50.96 -25.60
CA ARG A 534 56.27 51.75 -25.98
C ARG A 534 56.58 53.21 -25.69
N ILE A 535 56.65 54.00 -26.75
CA ILE A 535 56.49 55.44 -26.66
C ILE A 535 54.99 55.63 -26.39
N GLU A 536 54.61 55.80 -25.13
CA GLU A 536 53.30 56.37 -24.83
C GLU A 536 53.23 57.73 -25.53
N PRO A 537 52.22 58.02 -26.35
CA PRO A 537 52.04 59.37 -26.85
C PRO A 537 51.86 60.26 -25.63
N ASN A 538 52.87 61.10 -25.39
CA ASN A 538 52.84 62.13 -24.38
C ASN A 538 51.73 63.09 -24.79
N ILE A 539 50.52 62.88 -24.28
CA ILE A 539 49.47 63.90 -24.30
C ILE A 539 49.88 64.91 -23.23
N SER A 540 50.93 65.66 -23.56
CA SER A 540 51.30 66.89 -22.88
C SER A 540 50.10 67.82 -22.94
N GLU A 541 49.45 68.05 -21.80
CA GLU A 541 49.05 69.35 -21.21
C GLU A 541 48.51 70.49 -22.11
N ALA A 542 48.14 70.26 -23.37
CA ALA A 542 47.75 71.33 -24.30
C ALA A 542 46.22 71.47 -24.50
N TYR A 543 45.40 70.73 -23.75
CA TYR A 543 43.92 70.82 -23.85
C TYR A 543 43.23 71.30 -22.56
N LEU A 544 43.97 71.69 -21.53
CA LEU A 544 43.39 72.22 -20.27
C LEU A 544 43.50 73.75 -20.11
N GLU A 545 44.18 74.47 -21.01
CA GLU A 545 44.28 75.94 -20.91
C GLU A 545 43.22 76.73 -21.72
N SER A 546 42.32 76.08 -22.47
CA SER A 546 41.29 76.79 -23.24
C SER A 546 39.88 76.80 -22.62
N ALA A 547 39.69 76.14 -21.47
CA ALA A 547 38.38 76.08 -20.78
C ALA A 547 38.32 76.86 -19.46
N GLY A 548 39.40 77.54 -19.06
CA GLY A 548 39.53 78.21 -17.75
C GLY A 548 39.25 79.72 -17.71
N ALA A 549 38.88 80.36 -18.82
CA ALA A 549 38.70 81.81 -18.88
C ALA A 549 37.35 82.20 -19.48
N ARG A 550 36.27 82.04 -18.70
CA ARG A 550 35.00 82.79 -18.81
C ARG A 550 34.04 82.31 -17.72
N ASN A 551 34.29 82.75 -16.50
CA ASN A 551 33.23 82.90 -15.49
C ASN A 551 33.74 83.89 -14.46
N ASP A 552 33.41 85.16 -14.68
CA ASP A 552 33.11 86.11 -13.62
C ASP A 552 32.35 87.30 -14.22
N ASN A 553 31.30 87.69 -13.50
CA ASN A 553 30.43 88.86 -13.69
C ASN A 553 29.26 88.69 -14.68
N ILE A 554 28.05 88.47 -14.17
CA ILE A 554 27.14 89.56 -13.77
C ILE A 554 25.94 88.95 -13.04
N GLU A 555 25.75 89.42 -11.80
CA GLU A 555 24.56 89.28 -10.96
C GLU A 555 23.32 89.89 -11.64
N GLY A 556 22.13 89.36 -11.34
CA GLY A 556 20.92 90.18 -11.49
C GLY A 556 19.57 89.48 -11.51
N VAL A 557 19.00 89.33 -10.31
CA VAL A 557 17.59 89.61 -9.97
C VAL A 557 16.52 88.54 -10.26
N ASP A 558 15.98 88.05 -9.14
CA ASP A 558 14.68 87.42 -8.90
C ASP A 558 13.48 88.07 -9.63
N GLN A 559 12.49 87.25 -10.02
CA GLN A 559 11.03 87.43 -9.77
C GLN A 559 10.24 86.45 -10.67
N ILE A 560 9.57 85.45 -10.09
CA ILE A 560 8.15 85.40 -9.66
C ILE A 560 7.18 84.91 -10.76
N GLU A 561 6.55 83.78 -10.43
CA GLU A 561 5.17 83.30 -10.68
C GLU A 561 4.64 82.95 -12.08
N ASP A 562 4.03 81.75 -12.10
CA ASP A 562 2.75 81.35 -12.68
C ASP A 562 2.33 81.95 -14.02
N GLU A 563 2.13 81.09 -15.03
CA GLU A 563 0.78 80.80 -15.53
C GLU A 563 0.76 79.73 -16.64
N GLN A 564 -0.35 78.99 -16.66
CA GLN A 564 -0.98 78.32 -17.82
C GLN A 564 -0.53 76.90 -18.20
N ALA A 565 -1.15 75.94 -17.52
CA ALA A 565 -1.81 74.84 -18.21
C ALA A 565 -3.07 75.37 -18.93
N GLU A 566 -3.19 75.16 -20.24
CA GLU A 566 -4.38 74.59 -20.88
C GLU A 566 -4.31 74.56 -22.42
N VAL A 567 -4.87 73.47 -22.96
CA VAL A 567 -5.55 73.35 -24.26
C VAL A 567 -4.70 73.23 -25.52
N GLY A 568 -4.90 72.11 -26.23
CA GLY A 568 -4.48 71.95 -27.61
C GLY A 568 -4.78 70.60 -28.24
N LYS A 569 -6.02 70.09 -28.10
CA LYS A 569 -6.54 69.08 -29.05
C LYS A 569 -6.70 69.73 -30.42
N SER A 570 -6.16 69.08 -31.44
CA SER A 570 -6.81 68.87 -32.74
C SER A 570 -6.30 67.57 -33.32
#